data_AF-A0A9D6JMG4-F1
#
_entry.id   AF-A0A9D6JMG4-F1
#
_cell.length_a   1.000
_cell.length_b   1.000
_cell.length_c   1.000
_cell.angle_alpha   90.00
_cell.angle_beta   90.00
_cell.angle_gamma   90.00
#
_symmetry.space_group_name_H-M   'P 1'
#
loop_
_entity.id
_entity.type
_entity.pdbx_description
1 polymer ?
#
loop_
_entity_poly.entity_id
_entity_poly.type
_entity_poly.pdbx_seq_one_letter_code
_entity_poly.pdbx_strand_id
1 'polypeptide(L)'
;MSKSMYRSLSWKQREEIAKELVTVVRLARRHNDAKKLLKNLLTPGELIMIGRRVLIAERLIQGKTYEEIKRELRVGLSTITTVQKWLTDNQPKSLKKRARKAGNKDIRHHGVITGSPEHGLSIIKARLGLLGLLLG
;
A
#
# COMPACT_ATOMS: atom_id res chain seq x y z
N MET A 1 -20.10 -10.24 -3.27
CA MET A 1 -20.45 -9.64 -4.57
C MET A 1 -20.16 -10.62 -5.70
N SER A 2 -21.02 -10.71 -6.72
CA SER A 2 -20.84 -11.68 -7.81
C SER A 2 -19.67 -11.27 -8.72
N LYS A 3 -18.77 -12.22 -8.98
CA LYS A 3 -17.61 -12.05 -9.86
C LYS A 3 -18.01 -11.80 -11.32
N SER A 4 -19.24 -12.16 -11.70
CA SER A 4 -19.79 -12.04 -13.06
C SER A 4 -20.02 -10.57 -13.47
N MET A 5 -20.37 -9.69 -12.53
CA MET A 5 -20.70 -8.29 -12.82
C MET A 5 -19.48 -7.45 -13.24
N TYR A 6 -18.29 -7.75 -12.73
CA TYR A 6 -17.09 -6.96 -13.09
C TYR A 6 -16.74 -7.12 -14.58
N ARG A 7 -16.90 -8.32 -15.13
CA ARG A 7 -16.51 -8.63 -16.52
C ARG A 7 -17.44 -7.99 -17.54
N SER A 8 -18.71 -7.73 -17.19
CA SER A 8 -19.71 -7.13 -18.08
C SER A 8 -19.65 -5.60 -18.16
N LEU A 9 -18.91 -4.93 -17.27
CA LEU A 9 -18.80 -3.48 -17.28
C LEU A 9 -17.77 -2.99 -18.30
N SER A 10 -18.13 -1.97 -19.08
CA SER A 10 -17.18 -1.22 -19.92
C SER A 10 -16.13 -0.49 -19.07
N TRP A 11 -15.00 -0.15 -19.68
CA TRP A 11 -13.94 0.61 -19.00
C TRP A 11 -14.47 1.94 -18.42
N LYS A 12 -15.27 2.68 -19.19
CA LYS A 12 -15.88 3.95 -18.76
C LYS A 12 -16.78 3.77 -17.53
N GLN A 13 -17.62 2.72 -17.52
CA GLN A 13 -18.46 2.44 -16.35
C GLN A 13 -17.64 2.10 -15.11
N ARG A 14 -16.54 1.33 -15.26
CA ARG A 14 -15.65 1.01 -14.14
C ARG A 14 -14.97 2.26 -13.58
N GLU A 15 -14.55 3.17 -14.45
CA GLU A 15 -13.92 4.43 -14.04
C GLU A 15 -14.91 5.34 -13.30
N GLU A 16 -16.14 5.50 -13.80
CA GLU A 16 -17.17 6.29 -13.13
C GLU A 16 -17.53 5.72 -11.75
N ILE A 17 -17.69 4.40 -11.64
CA ILE A 17 -17.95 3.74 -10.34
C ILE A 17 -16.78 3.97 -9.37
N ALA A 18 -15.53 3.86 -9.84
CA ALA A 18 -14.36 4.09 -9.01
C ALA A 18 -14.25 5.56 -8.56
N LYS A 19 -14.56 6.50 -9.44
CA LYS A 19 -14.57 7.94 -9.17
C LYS A 19 -15.62 8.31 -8.12
N GLU A 20 -16.81 7.72 -8.20
CA GLU A 20 -17.87 7.95 -7.21
C GLU A 20 -17.46 7.44 -5.83
N LEU A 21 -16.89 6.23 -5.76
CA LEU A 21 -16.36 5.68 -4.51
C LEU A 21 -15.31 6.60 -3.87
N VAL A 22 -14.36 7.09 -4.68
CA VAL A 22 -13.32 8.03 -4.21
C VAL A 22 -13.93 9.33 -3.70
N THR A 23 -14.96 9.84 -4.38
CA THR A 23 -15.67 11.07 -4.00
C THR A 23 -16.34 10.92 -2.64
N VAL A 24 -17.11 9.85 -2.43
CA VAL A 24 -17.79 9.56 -1.17
C VAL A 24 -16.78 9.38 -0.03
N VAL A 25 -15.69 8.63 -0.25
CA VAL A 25 -14.63 8.45 0.77
C VAL A 25 -13.96 9.78 1.13
N ARG A 26 -13.74 10.68 0.15
CA ARG A 26 -13.14 12.00 0.39
C ARG A 26 -14.07 12.89 1.21
N LEU A 27 -15.37 12.89 0.92
CA LEU A 27 -16.38 13.62 1.70
C LEU A 27 -16.43 13.07 3.12
N ALA A 28 -16.46 11.76 3.29
CA ALA A 28 -16.50 11.16 4.62
C ALA A 28 -15.25 11.46 5.47
N ARG A 29 -14.10 11.66 4.82
CA ARG A 29 -12.91 12.15 5.53
C ARG A 29 -13.11 13.58 6.05
N ARG A 30 -13.78 14.46 5.30
CA ARG A 30 -14.06 15.84 5.71
C ARG A 30 -15.01 15.91 6.90
N HIS A 31 -15.94 14.97 7.00
CA HIS A 31 -16.94 14.89 8.07
C HIS A 31 -16.53 13.98 9.24
N ASN A 32 -15.29 13.48 9.27
CA ASN A 32 -14.76 12.57 10.29
C ASN A 32 -15.54 11.24 10.46
N ASP A 33 -16.29 10.80 9.44
CA ASP A 33 -17.11 9.58 9.45
C ASP A 33 -16.58 8.47 8.55
N ALA A 34 -15.41 8.65 7.93
CA ALA A 34 -14.78 7.66 7.03
C ALA A 34 -14.70 6.23 7.61
N LYS A 35 -14.45 6.08 8.92
CA LYS A 35 -14.44 4.76 9.58
C LYS A 35 -15.82 4.10 9.58
N LYS A 36 -16.88 4.88 9.82
CA LYS A 36 -18.27 4.39 9.82
C LYS A 36 -18.69 4.01 8.41
N LEU A 37 -18.40 4.87 7.44
CA LEU A 37 -18.64 4.59 6.01
C LEU A 37 -18.02 3.26 5.59
N LEU A 38 -16.72 3.07 5.82
CA LEU A 38 -16.01 1.87 5.37
C LEU A 38 -16.53 0.59 6.03
N LYS A 39 -16.95 0.66 7.30
CA LYS A 39 -17.57 -0.49 8.01
C LYS A 39 -18.96 -0.86 7.46
N ASN A 40 -19.71 0.13 6.97
CA ASN A 40 -21.03 -0.10 6.40
C ASN A 40 -20.95 -0.56 4.94
N LEU A 41 -19.94 -0.10 4.20
CA LEU A 41 -19.77 -0.39 2.77
C LEU A 41 -19.08 -1.73 2.51
N LEU A 42 -18.10 -2.10 3.34
CA LEU A 42 -17.28 -3.28 3.15
C LEU A 42 -17.69 -4.39 4.10
N THR A 43 -17.62 -5.62 3.64
CA THR A 43 -17.66 -6.76 4.55
C THR A 43 -16.43 -6.71 5.49
N PRO A 44 -16.52 -7.32 6.69
CA PRO A 44 -15.38 -7.40 7.59
C PRO A 44 -14.12 -8.00 6.93
N GLY A 45 -14.30 -9.02 6.08
CA GLY A 45 -13.22 -9.65 5.33
C GLY A 45 -12.55 -8.70 4.33
N GLU A 46 -13.34 -7.97 3.53
CA GLU A 46 -12.83 -6.98 2.57
C GLU A 46 -12.07 -5.85 3.27
N LEU A 47 -12.61 -5.35 4.38
CA LEU A 47 -11.96 -4.31 5.18
C LEU A 47 -10.57 -4.75 5.68
N ILE A 48 -10.48 -5.97 6.22
CA ILE A 48 -9.20 -6.55 6.67
C ILE A 48 -8.24 -6.79 5.50
N MET A 49 -8.74 -7.29 4.37
CA MET A 49 -7.91 -7.53 3.17
C MET A 49 -7.30 -6.23 2.63
N ILE A 50 -8.11 -5.17 2.50
CA ILE A 50 -7.63 -3.86 2.04
C ILE A 50 -6.65 -3.28 3.05
N GLY A 51 -6.97 -3.35 4.36
CA GLY A 51 -6.08 -2.89 5.43
C GLY A 51 -4.73 -3.58 5.41
N ARG A 52 -4.69 -4.91 5.25
CA ARG A 52 -3.44 -5.69 5.13
C ARG A 52 -2.60 -5.25 3.93
N ARG A 53 -3.21 -4.98 2.77
CA ARG A 53 -2.46 -4.47 1.60
C ARG A 53 -1.82 -3.12 1.87
N VAL A 54 -2.51 -2.22 2.57
CA VAL A 54 -1.96 -0.93 3.00
C VAL A 54 -0.78 -1.12 3.95
N LEU A 55 -0.88 -2.04 4.91
CA LEU A 55 0.21 -2.34 5.86
C LEU A 55 1.42 -2.98 5.17
N ILE A 56 1.19 -3.92 4.24
CA ILE A 56 2.27 -4.50 3.41
C ILE A 56 3.00 -3.38 2.67
N ALA A 57 2.27 -2.48 2.00
CA ALA A 57 2.88 -1.39 1.26
C ALA A 57 3.72 -0.48 2.16
N GLU A 58 3.24 -0.20 3.38
CA GLU A 58 3.98 0.58 4.38
C GLU A 58 5.30 -0.12 4.77
N ARG A 59 5.27 -1.43 5.04
CA ARG A 59 6.45 -2.24 5.42
C ARG A 59 7.46 -2.35 4.29
N LEU A 60 7.00 -2.54 3.05
CA LEU A 60 7.86 -2.54 1.86
C LEU A 60 8.58 -1.19 1.69
N ILE A 61 7.88 -0.07 1.88
CA ILE A 61 8.50 1.26 1.83
C ILE A 61 9.49 1.48 2.98
N GLN A 62 9.26 0.86 4.14
CA GLN A 62 10.19 0.86 5.28
C GLN A 62 11.39 -0.09 5.09
N GLY A 63 11.43 -0.87 4.02
CA GLY A 63 12.52 -1.80 3.71
C GLY A 63 12.48 -3.13 4.47
N LYS A 64 11.31 -3.50 5.01
CA LYS A 64 11.10 -4.82 5.62
C LYS A 64 11.19 -5.94 4.58
N THR A 65 11.78 -7.06 4.97
CA THR A 65 11.86 -8.26 4.15
C THR A 65 10.50 -8.94 4.01
N TYR A 66 10.34 -9.75 2.96
CA TYR A 66 9.10 -10.50 2.76
C TYR A 66 8.80 -11.45 3.92
N GLU A 67 9.81 -12.06 4.53
CA GLU A 67 9.62 -12.95 5.67
C GLU A 67 9.16 -12.22 6.93
N GLU A 68 9.71 -11.03 7.22
CA GLU A 68 9.18 -10.19 8.30
C GLU A 68 7.71 -9.83 8.07
N ILE A 69 7.36 -9.42 6.85
CA ILE A 69 5.99 -9.04 6.49
C ILE A 69 5.04 -10.25 6.60
N LYS A 70 5.46 -11.43 6.16
CA LYS A 70 4.68 -12.68 6.29
C LYS A 70 4.40 -12.98 7.76
N ARG A 71 5.41 -12.91 8.62
CA ARG A 71 5.27 -13.18 10.06
C ARG A 71 4.40 -12.14 10.77
N GLU A 72 4.66 -10.85 10.53
CA GLU A 72 3.94 -9.75 11.18
C GLU A 72 2.46 -9.70 10.78
N LEU A 73 2.16 -9.85 9.48
CA LEU A 73 0.82 -9.61 8.95
C LEU A 73 0.02 -10.89 8.67
N ARG A 74 0.66 -12.06 8.81
CA ARG A 74 0.09 -13.39 8.50
C ARG A 74 -0.50 -13.44 7.09
N VAL A 75 0.32 -13.03 6.11
CA VAL A 75 -0.06 -12.99 4.69
C VAL A 75 0.83 -13.91 3.87
N GLY A 76 0.31 -14.43 2.76
CA GLY A 76 1.08 -15.23 1.83
C GLY A 76 2.00 -14.37 0.94
N LEU A 77 3.07 -15.00 0.44
CA LEU A 77 4.05 -14.37 -0.46
C LEU A 77 3.40 -13.72 -1.69
N SER A 78 2.42 -14.40 -2.30
CA SER A 78 1.69 -13.90 -3.47
C SER A 78 1.01 -12.55 -3.23
N THR A 79 0.52 -12.31 -2.01
CA THR A 79 -0.10 -11.03 -1.64
C THR A 79 0.95 -9.93 -1.56
N ILE A 80 2.12 -10.24 -0.98
CA ILE A 80 3.23 -9.29 -0.87
C ILE A 80 3.76 -8.93 -2.27
N THR A 81 4.01 -9.91 -3.12
CA THR A 81 4.47 -9.70 -4.50
C THR A 81 3.48 -8.86 -5.30
N THR A 82 2.17 -9.09 -5.14
CA THR A 82 1.13 -8.28 -5.80
C THR A 82 1.20 -6.81 -5.37
N VAL A 83 1.39 -6.55 -4.07
CA VAL A 83 1.50 -5.19 -3.54
C VAL A 83 2.81 -4.54 -3.98
N GLN A 84 3.93 -5.26 -3.99
CA GLN A 84 5.21 -4.77 -4.51
C GLN A 84 5.07 -4.36 -5.98
N LYS A 85 4.46 -5.21 -6.82
CA LYS A 85 4.22 -4.89 -8.24
C LYS A 85 3.40 -3.61 -8.40
N TRP A 86 2.31 -3.47 -7.64
CA TRP A 86 1.52 -2.22 -7.63
C TRP A 86 2.36 -0.99 -7.27
N LEU A 87 3.25 -1.09 -6.28
CA LEU A 87 4.15 -0.01 -5.89
C LEU A 87 5.19 0.33 -6.95
N THR A 88 5.63 -0.63 -7.76
CA THR A 88 6.58 -0.41 -8.86
C THR A 88 5.89 0.18 -10.08
N ASP A 89 4.73 -0.35 -10.46
CA ASP A 89 4.04 -0.01 -11.70
C ASP A 89 3.29 1.33 -11.60
N ASN A 90 2.76 1.69 -10.42
CA ASN A 90 1.90 2.87 -10.24
C ASN A 90 1.95 3.40 -8.79
N GLN A 91 3.08 3.98 -8.39
CA GLN A 91 3.34 4.33 -6.99
C GLN A 91 2.49 5.54 -6.51
N PRO A 92 1.50 5.37 -5.59
CA PRO A 92 0.66 6.47 -5.12
C PRO A 92 1.42 7.40 -4.17
N LYS A 93 1.36 8.73 -4.39
CA LYS A 93 2.02 9.75 -3.54
C LYS A 93 1.57 9.70 -2.07
N SER A 94 0.35 9.23 -1.78
CA SER A 94 -0.23 9.17 -0.42
C SER A 94 0.50 8.19 0.51
N LEU A 95 1.03 7.08 -0.02
CA LEU A 95 1.74 6.08 0.78
C LEU A 95 3.12 6.57 1.23
N LYS A 96 3.81 7.37 0.42
CA LYS A 96 5.09 8.00 0.79
C LYS A 96 4.95 8.88 2.03
N LYS A 97 3.91 9.71 2.09
CA LYS A 97 3.65 10.62 3.22
C LYS A 97 3.42 9.84 4.53
N ARG A 98 2.71 8.71 4.45
CA ARG A 98 2.42 7.86 5.61
C ARG A 98 3.67 7.12 6.10
N ALA A 99 4.46 6.53 5.19
CA ALA A 99 5.70 5.85 5.54
C ALA A 99 6.71 6.79 6.20
N ARG A 100 6.86 8.03 5.71
CA ARG A 100 7.72 9.06 6.34
C ARG A 100 7.28 9.39 7.78
N LYS A 101 5.97 9.43 8.04
CA LYS A 101 5.44 9.67 9.39
C LYS A 101 5.69 8.48 10.34
N ALA A 102 5.71 7.27 9.81
CA ALA A 102 5.97 6.05 10.60
C ALA A 102 7.47 5.84 10.88
N GLY A 103 8.35 6.13 9.92
CA GLY A 103 9.81 5.96 10.07
C GLY A 103 10.48 6.89 11.09
N ASN A 104 9.81 7.98 11.51
CA ASN A 104 10.37 8.92 12.49
C ASN A 104 10.22 8.47 13.96
N LYS A 105 9.60 7.32 14.22
CA LYS A 105 9.30 6.86 15.59
C LYS A 105 10.13 5.67 16.09
N ASP A 106 10.85 4.94 15.22
CA ASP A 106 11.36 3.60 15.57
C ASP A 106 12.81 3.29 15.16
N ILE A 107 13.66 4.30 14.95
CA ILE A 107 15.09 4.05 14.68
C ILE A 107 15.86 3.93 16.01
N ARG A 108 15.51 2.95 16.84
CA ARG A 108 16.38 2.47 17.94
C ARG A 108 16.25 0.94 18.04
N HIS A 109 17.33 0.28 17.61
CA HIS A 109 17.63 -1.15 17.77
C HIS A 109 16.83 -2.16 16.93
N HIS A 110 17.44 -2.66 15.84
CA HIS A 110 17.92 -4.05 15.76
C HIS A 110 18.72 -4.26 14.47
N GLY A 111 19.93 -4.81 14.62
CA GLY A 111 20.85 -5.10 13.54
C GLY A 111 20.77 -6.54 13.03
N VAL A 112 21.10 -6.68 11.74
CA VAL A 112 22.05 -7.65 11.15
C VAL A 112 21.52 -9.08 10.80
N ILE A 113 21.55 -9.38 9.47
CA ILE A 113 21.59 -10.66 8.67
C ILE A 113 20.38 -11.63 8.78
N THR A 114 19.93 -12.41 7.78
CA THR A 114 20.44 -12.91 6.49
C THR A 114 19.28 -13.13 5.50
N GLY A 115 19.59 -13.11 4.20
CA GLY A 115 18.66 -13.42 3.10
C GLY A 115 18.85 -12.52 1.87
N SER A 116 20.07 -12.51 1.32
CA SER A 116 20.41 -11.86 0.03
C SER A 116 19.82 -12.66 -1.14
N PRO A 117 19.75 -12.15 -2.40
CA PRO A 117 20.22 -10.85 -2.92
C PRO A 117 19.13 -10.18 -3.82
N GLU A 118 19.43 -9.05 -4.46
CA GLU A 118 18.63 -8.49 -5.57
C GLU A 118 17.28 -7.75 -5.27
N HIS A 119 17.37 -6.43 -5.09
CA HIS A 119 16.47 -5.41 -5.71
C HIS A 119 15.19 -4.85 -5.05
N GLY A 120 14.84 -5.14 -3.80
CA GLY A 120 13.74 -4.41 -3.15
C GLY A 120 14.05 -2.92 -2.87
N LEU A 121 15.33 -2.63 -2.57
CA LEU A 121 15.76 -1.35 -1.97
C LEU A 121 16.76 -0.55 -2.81
N SER A 122 17.50 -1.19 -3.73
CA SER A 122 18.45 -0.48 -4.61
C SER A 122 17.75 0.41 -5.65
N ILE A 123 16.58 0.01 -6.16
CA ILE A 123 15.80 0.81 -7.13
C ILE A 123 15.25 2.09 -6.48
N ILE A 124 14.81 2.01 -5.22
CA ILE A 124 14.23 3.15 -4.51
C ILE A 124 15.33 4.06 -3.92
N LYS A 125 16.44 3.50 -3.41
CA LYS A 125 17.60 4.31 -2.97
C LYS A 125 18.31 4.99 -4.15
N ALA A 126 18.49 4.33 -5.29
CA ALA A 126 19.11 4.94 -6.46
C ALA A 126 18.28 6.12 -7.02
N ARG A 127 16.95 5.98 -7.10
CA ARG A 127 16.07 7.06 -7.60
C ARG A 127 15.84 8.21 -6.62
N LEU A 128 15.98 7.99 -5.31
CA LEU A 128 15.90 9.06 -4.32
C LEU A 128 17.27 9.73 -4.06
N GLY A 129 18.37 9.00 -4.23
CA GLY A 129 19.74 9.53 -4.13
C GLY A 129 20.16 10.38 -5.34
N LEU A 130 19.72 10.04 -6.55
CA LEU A 130 19.99 10.83 -7.77
C LEU A 130 19.35 12.23 -7.76
N LEU A 131 18.26 12.42 -6.99
CA LEU A 131 17.64 13.73 -6.79
C LEU A 131 18.43 14.65 -5.84
N GLY A 132 19.36 14.11 -5.06
CA GLY A 132 20.27 14.88 -4.20
C GLY A 132 21.56 15.33 -4.90
N LEU A 133 21.92 14.70 -6.01
CA LEU A 133 23.14 15.03 -6.79
C LEU A 133 22.88 16.00 -7.95
N LEU A 134 21.63 16.26 -8.31
CA LEU A 134 21.24 17.25 -9.33
C LEU A 134 20.85 18.62 -8.74
N LEU A 135 20.97 18.77 -7.42
CA LEU A 135 20.71 20.03 -6.68
C LEU A 135 21.88 20.44 -5.77
N GLY A 136 23.09 19.93 -6.07
CA GLY A 136 24.35 20.39 -5.50
C GLY A 136 25.22 20.97 -6.59
#